data_AF-A0A524LZX3-F1
#
_entry.id   AF-A0A524LZX3-F1
#
_cell.length_a   1.000
_cell.length_b   1.000
_cell.length_c   1.000
_cell.angle_alpha   90.00
_cell.angle_beta   90.00
_cell.angle_gamma   90.00
#
_symmetry.space_group_name_H-M   'P 1'
#
loop_
_entity.id
_entity.type
_entity.pdbx_description
1 polymer ?
#
loop_
_entity_poly.entity_id
_entity_poly.type
_entity_poly.pdbx_seq_one_letter_code
_entity_poly.pdbx_strand_id
1 'polypeptide(L)'
;MAGRLRRGISWGFLTIAIVIQLQFIFSLGTGWLNSFFYDTQYLVGQGADFFSYYQAGNNVLNGLDVYTIPDPLAVPYLYPYRYLPYFAYTFGAIFNLVPPISAYWIWIGILIGSVWIAAFRTRSLAKALNRPDWEGYIGMGMWFVFTPIYIELFVGQVTLIAGILMFFALTTPSLVDGLKTRGTMVISWTAGALIKTIPYFIAPVLLVAGRVRTVLMAVIITIVAIVVVPAGLDSLRFFLDFNSARANYITPYPGDHSLKMLLYYLFGEQSRDASILTALLIVIFLGLASFATLYSRDVWSSAGLFAT
;
A
#
# COMPACT_ATOMS: atom_id res chain seq x y z
N MET A 1 -41.70 -2.99 -3.48
CA MET A 1 -41.16 -1.76 -4.11
C MET A 1 -39.70 -1.45 -3.70
N ALA A 2 -39.30 -1.62 -2.43
CA ALA A 2 -37.95 -1.31 -1.96
C ALA A 2 -36.79 -2.01 -2.72
N GLY A 3 -36.97 -3.27 -3.15
CA GLY A 3 -35.90 -4.04 -3.82
C GLY A 3 -35.50 -3.53 -5.21
N ARG A 4 -36.46 -3.06 -6.04
CA ARG A 4 -36.17 -2.52 -7.37
C ARG A 4 -35.45 -1.17 -7.27
N LEU A 5 -35.88 -0.32 -6.35
CA LEU A 5 -35.25 0.98 -6.10
C LEU A 5 -33.80 0.82 -5.63
N ARG A 6 -33.55 -0.03 -4.63
CA ARG A 6 -32.18 -0.30 -4.13
C ARG A 6 -31.26 -0.83 -5.23
N ARG A 7 -31.76 -1.75 -6.07
CA ARG A 7 -31.01 -2.25 -7.22
C ARG A 7 -30.68 -1.13 -8.20
N GLY A 8 -31.66 -0.28 -8.55
CA GLY A 8 -31.44 0.88 -9.42
C GLY A 8 -30.37 1.83 -8.88
N ILE A 9 -30.46 2.19 -7.59
CA ILE A 9 -29.47 3.05 -6.91
C ILE A 9 -28.08 2.41 -6.95
N SER A 10 -27.95 1.11 -6.64
CA SER A 10 -26.64 0.46 -6.60
C SER A 10 -25.98 0.36 -7.98
N TRP A 11 -26.77 0.18 -9.04
CA TRP A 11 -26.26 0.20 -10.41
C TRP A 11 -25.85 1.62 -10.82
N GLY A 12 -26.69 2.62 -10.54
CA GLY A 12 -26.35 4.02 -10.80
C GLY A 12 -25.06 4.44 -10.10
N PHE A 13 -24.91 4.10 -8.81
CA PHE A 13 -23.69 4.38 -8.06
C PHE A 13 -22.46 3.70 -8.68
N LEU A 14 -22.54 2.40 -8.98
CA LEU A 14 -21.42 1.68 -9.60
C LEU A 14 -21.05 2.26 -10.96
N THR A 15 -22.02 2.63 -11.79
CA THR A 15 -21.77 3.28 -13.09
C THR A 15 -21.04 4.62 -12.91
N ILE A 16 -21.50 5.46 -11.99
CA ILE A 16 -20.83 6.74 -11.66
C ILE A 16 -19.40 6.48 -11.19
N ALA A 17 -19.20 5.50 -10.30
CA ALA A 17 -17.90 5.12 -9.77
C ALA A 17 -16.92 4.66 -10.86
N ILE A 18 -17.40 3.89 -11.85
CA ILE A 18 -16.61 3.48 -13.02
C ILE A 18 -16.26 4.69 -13.90
N VAL A 19 -17.22 5.60 -14.13
CA VAL A 19 -16.95 6.84 -14.90
C VAL A 19 -15.87 7.68 -14.21
N ILE A 20 -15.90 7.81 -12.88
CA ILE A 20 -14.86 8.49 -12.10
C ILE A 20 -13.50 7.81 -12.30
N GLN A 21 -13.44 6.48 -12.27
CA GLN A 21 -12.18 5.77 -12.51
C GLN A 21 -11.65 6.00 -13.94
N LEU A 22 -12.51 6.00 -14.95
CA LEU A 22 -12.12 6.31 -16.33
C LEU A 22 -11.63 7.75 -16.46
N GLN A 23 -12.25 8.68 -15.73
CA GLN A 23 -11.82 10.08 -15.64
C GLN A 23 -10.42 10.23 -15.02
N PHE A 24 -10.09 9.42 -14.00
CA PHE A 24 -8.73 9.35 -13.45
C PHE A 24 -7.72 8.89 -14.49
N ILE A 25 -8.01 7.81 -15.23
CA ILE A 25 -7.13 7.30 -16.29
C ILE A 25 -6.94 8.33 -17.40
N PHE A 26 -8.02 8.96 -17.86
CA PHE A 26 -7.96 10.04 -18.85
C PHE A 26 -7.13 11.23 -18.34
N SER A 27 -7.21 11.52 -17.04
CA SER A 27 -6.41 12.59 -16.43
C SER A 27 -4.93 12.30 -16.35
N LEU A 28 -4.50 11.04 -16.31
CA LEU A 28 -3.07 10.71 -16.37
C LEU A 28 -2.43 11.17 -17.69
N GLY A 29 -3.20 11.21 -18.78
CA GLY A 29 -2.69 11.68 -20.09
C GLY A 29 -2.88 13.18 -20.33
N THR A 30 -3.91 13.80 -19.73
CA THR A 30 -4.31 15.19 -20.03
C THR A 30 -4.03 16.17 -18.90
N GLY A 31 -3.85 15.68 -17.68
CA GLY A 31 -3.63 16.49 -16.49
C GLY A 31 -4.84 17.30 -16.01
N TRP A 32 -6.04 17.10 -16.56
CA TRP A 32 -7.20 17.96 -16.25
C TRP A 32 -7.64 17.92 -14.78
N LEU A 33 -7.34 16.84 -14.04
CA LEU A 33 -7.60 16.77 -12.61
C LEU A 33 -6.39 17.19 -11.74
N ASN A 34 -5.22 17.51 -12.31
CA ASN A 34 -4.02 17.77 -11.52
C ASN A 34 -4.21 18.92 -10.51
N SER A 35 -4.99 19.93 -10.85
CA SER A 35 -5.24 21.06 -9.93
C SER A 35 -5.93 20.66 -8.63
N PHE A 36 -6.57 19.49 -8.57
CA PHE A 36 -7.26 19.01 -7.38
C PHE A 36 -6.37 18.22 -6.42
N PHE A 37 -5.12 17.93 -6.80
CA PHE A 37 -4.25 17.05 -6.05
C PHE A 37 -2.85 17.62 -5.87
N TYR A 38 -2.46 17.81 -4.61
CA TYR A 38 -1.15 18.37 -4.24
C TYR A 38 0.02 17.68 -4.96
N ASP A 39 0.10 16.35 -4.87
CA ASP A 39 1.22 15.59 -5.46
C ASP A 39 1.38 15.82 -6.97
N THR A 40 0.27 16.05 -7.68
CA THR A 40 0.33 16.27 -9.12
C THR A 40 0.76 17.68 -9.52
N GLN A 41 0.74 18.63 -8.58
CA GLN A 41 1.18 20.01 -8.79
C GLN A 41 2.63 20.24 -8.34
N TYR A 42 3.06 19.56 -7.28
CA TYR A 42 4.30 19.88 -6.57
C TYR A 42 5.38 18.79 -6.64
N LEU A 43 5.05 17.57 -7.09
CA LEU A 43 6.08 16.57 -7.36
C LEU A 43 6.79 16.84 -8.69
N VAL A 44 7.98 16.28 -8.82
CA VAL A 44 8.83 16.40 -10.02
C VAL A 44 8.14 15.90 -11.30
N GLY A 45 7.19 14.98 -11.17
CA GLY A 45 6.32 14.56 -12.27
C GLY A 45 5.62 13.23 -12.03
N GLN A 46 4.95 12.76 -13.07
CA GLN A 46 4.24 11.49 -13.11
C GLN A 46 5.19 10.27 -13.01
N GLY A 47 4.85 9.31 -12.15
CA GLY A 47 5.65 8.11 -11.93
C GLY A 47 6.86 8.35 -11.04
N ALA A 48 6.88 9.45 -10.27
CA ALA A 48 8.06 9.80 -9.48
C ALA A 48 8.49 8.73 -8.46
N ASP A 49 7.55 8.07 -7.75
CA ASP A 49 7.93 6.93 -6.90
C ASP A 49 8.25 5.69 -7.76
N PHE A 50 7.52 5.47 -8.86
CA PHE A 50 7.79 4.34 -9.75
C PHE A 50 9.21 4.35 -10.34
N PHE A 51 9.66 5.51 -10.81
CA PHE A 51 11.01 5.69 -11.35
C PHE A 51 12.10 5.48 -10.30
N SER A 52 11.81 5.68 -9.01
CA SER A 52 12.75 5.28 -7.95
C SER A 52 13.00 3.78 -7.91
N TYR A 53 11.95 2.95 -8.11
CA TYR A 53 12.10 1.49 -8.18
C TYR A 53 12.83 1.06 -9.44
N TYR A 54 12.46 1.68 -10.57
CA TYR A 54 13.05 1.38 -11.87
C TYR A 54 14.54 1.69 -11.85
N GLN A 55 14.93 2.88 -11.37
CA GLN A 55 16.34 3.28 -11.27
C GLN A 55 17.11 2.36 -10.32
N ALA A 56 16.56 2.04 -9.15
CA ALA A 56 17.21 1.12 -8.21
C ALA A 56 17.41 -0.27 -8.83
N GLY A 57 16.45 -0.76 -9.61
CA GLY A 57 16.60 -1.98 -10.41
C GLY A 57 17.67 -1.87 -11.49
N ASN A 58 17.75 -0.73 -12.17
CA ASN A 58 18.77 -0.45 -13.17
C ASN A 58 20.18 -0.45 -12.54
N ASN A 59 20.31 0.14 -11.34
CA ASN A 59 21.54 0.12 -10.56
C ASN A 59 22.00 -1.31 -10.27
N VAL A 60 21.07 -2.16 -9.80
CA VAL A 60 21.35 -3.59 -9.55
C VAL A 60 21.91 -4.27 -10.80
N LEU A 61 21.26 -4.06 -11.94
CA LEU A 61 21.67 -4.68 -13.21
C LEU A 61 23.04 -4.20 -13.70
N ASN A 62 23.49 -3.02 -13.24
CA ASN A 62 24.79 -2.44 -13.57
C ASN A 62 25.82 -2.58 -12.43
N GLY A 63 25.52 -3.37 -11.39
CA GLY A 63 26.46 -3.61 -10.27
C GLY A 63 26.63 -2.43 -9.31
N LEU A 64 25.70 -1.48 -9.30
CA LEU A 64 25.69 -0.34 -8.38
C LEU A 64 24.81 -0.65 -7.14
N ASP A 65 25.06 0.06 -6.04
CA ASP A 65 24.17 -0.01 -4.87
C ASP A 65 22.78 0.58 -5.18
N VAL A 66 21.74 -0.03 -4.61
CA VAL A 66 20.32 0.30 -4.87
C VAL A 66 19.94 1.73 -4.47
N TYR A 67 20.67 2.36 -3.56
CA TYR A 67 20.44 3.73 -3.09
C TYR A 67 21.33 4.76 -3.77
N THR A 68 22.24 4.33 -4.65
CA THR A 68 23.07 5.25 -5.43
C THR A 68 22.22 6.05 -6.39
N ILE A 69 22.49 7.35 -6.52
CA ILE A 69 21.92 8.20 -7.58
C ILE A 69 23.01 8.36 -8.65
N PRO A 70 22.93 7.61 -9.76
CA PRO A 70 23.96 7.67 -10.81
C PRO A 70 23.79 8.90 -11.71
N ASP A 71 24.84 9.20 -12.47
CA ASP A 71 24.82 10.15 -13.59
C ASP A 71 25.46 9.47 -14.81
N PRO A 72 24.73 9.24 -15.91
CA PRO A 72 23.35 9.65 -16.18
C PRO A 72 22.29 8.76 -15.51
N LEU A 73 21.06 9.29 -15.39
CA LEU A 73 19.88 8.54 -14.97
C LEU A 73 19.32 7.66 -16.10
N ALA A 74 18.76 6.51 -15.72
CA ALA A 74 17.99 5.63 -16.62
C ALA A 74 16.51 6.04 -16.74
N VAL A 75 16.08 7.02 -15.95
CA VAL A 75 14.70 7.54 -15.86
C VAL A 75 14.72 9.07 -16.09
N PRO A 76 13.58 9.69 -16.47
CA PRO A 76 13.54 11.13 -16.74
C PRO A 76 13.87 12.02 -15.53
N TYR A 77 13.51 11.55 -14.34
CA TYR A 77 13.75 12.18 -13.05
C TYR A 77 13.62 11.13 -11.94
N LEU A 78 14.14 11.45 -10.76
CA LEU A 78 14.28 10.49 -9.68
C LEU A 78 13.96 11.11 -8.32
N TYR A 79 13.13 10.41 -7.52
CA TYR A 79 13.20 10.51 -6.06
C TYR A 79 14.15 9.46 -5.49
N PRO A 80 14.86 9.77 -4.38
CA PRO A 80 15.70 8.79 -3.71
C PRO A 80 14.91 7.52 -3.37
N TYR A 81 15.48 6.38 -3.76
CA TYR A 81 14.92 5.08 -3.43
C TYR A 81 14.93 4.87 -1.91
N ARG A 82 13.82 4.39 -1.36
CA ARG A 82 13.59 4.32 0.11
C ARG A 82 12.98 2.99 0.59
N TYR A 83 13.03 1.96 -0.25
CA TYR A 83 12.38 0.68 0.01
C TYR A 83 13.43 -0.37 0.34
N LEU A 84 13.00 -1.54 0.83
CA LEU A 84 13.93 -2.59 1.20
C LEU A 84 14.79 -3.02 0.01
N PRO A 85 16.07 -3.38 0.20
CA PRO A 85 16.99 -3.62 -0.91
C PRO A 85 16.48 -4.64 -1.93
N TYR A 86 15.91 -5.76 -1.48
CA TYR A 86 15.43 -6.82 -2.37
C TYR A 86 14.31 -6.39 -3.32
N PHE A 87 13.56 -5.34 -3.00
CA PHE A 87 12.52 -4.84 -3.90
C PHE A 87 13.13 -4.28 -5.19
N ALA A 88 14.34 -3.71 -5.14
CA ALA A 88 15.11 -3.32 -6.33
C ALA A 88 15.59 -4.55 -7.13
N TYR A 89 16.13 -5.57 -6.45
CA TYR A 89 16.61 -6.83 -7.08
C TYR A 89 15.50 -7.67 -7.71
N THR A 90 14.24 -7.42 -7.36
CA THR A 90 13.09 -8.17 -7.87
C THR A 90 12.23 -7.28 -8.76
N PHE A 91 11.33 -6.51 -8.16
CA PHE A 91 10.41 -5.62 -8.86
C PHE A 91 11.16 -4.64 -9.76
N GLY A 92 12.13 -3.90 -9.23
CA GLY A 92 12.88 -2.91 -10.01
C GLY A 92 13.59 -3.52 -11.22
N ALA A 93 14.30 -4.63 -11.02
CA ALA A 93 15.03 -5.33 -12.07
C ALA A 93 14.10 -5.91 -13.15
N ILE A 94 12.95 -6.49 -12.76
CA ILE A 94 11.96 -7.03 -13.72
C ILE A 94 11.40 -5.92 -14.61
N PHE A 95 11.09 -4.74 -14.07
CA PHE A 95 10.55 -3.64 -14.88
C PHE A 95 11.56 -3.03 -15.85
N ASN A 96 12.88 -3.25 -15.66
CA ASN A 96 13.92 -2.87 -16.62
C ASN A 96 13.93 -3.72 -17.91
N LEU A 97 13.08 -4.74 -18.02
CA LEU A 97 12.88 -5.50 -19.27
C LEU A 97 12.24 -4.65 -20.39
N VAL A 98 11.69 -3.49 -20.06
CA VAL A 98 11.09 -2.55 -21.02
C VAL A 98 11.49 -1.11 -20.67
N PRO A 99 11.43 -0.14 -21.61
CA PRO A 99 11.77 1.25 -21.33
C PRO A 99 10.96 1.86 -20.17
N PRO A 100 11.51 2.84 -19.43
CA PRO A 100 10.95 3.31 -18.15
C PRO A 100 9.52 3.85 -18.26
N ILE A 101 9.20 4.59 -19.34
CA ILE A 101 7.84 5.10 -19.56
C ILE A 101 6.85 3.95 -19.83
N SER A 102 7.24 2.97 -20.63
CA SER A 102 6.42 1.78 -20.90
C SER A 102 6.24 0.94 -19.64
N ALA A 103 7.30 0.77 -18.85
CA ALA A 103 7.27 0.09 -17.55
C ALA A 103 6.26 0.75 -16.60
N TYR A 104 6.25 2.08 -16.55
CA TYR A 104 5.29 2.84 -15.76
C TYR A 104 3.85 2.59 -16.22
N TRP A 105 3.54 2.63 -17.52
CA TRP A 105 2.18 2.34 -18.00
C TRP A 105 1.74 0.89 -17.77
N ILE A 106 2.66 -0.08 -17.84
CA ILE A 106 2.38 -1.47 -17.42
C ILE A 106 2.01 -1.51 -15.94
N TRP A 107 2.75 -0.78 -15.10
CA TRP A 107 2.46 -0.66 -13.68
C TRP A 107 1.08 -0.05 -13.40
N ILE A 108 0.68 0.98 -14.15
CA ILE A 108 -0.66 1.55 -14.10
C ILE A 108 -1.72 0.49 -14.42
N GLY A 109 -1.50 -0.31 -15.47
CA GLY A 109 -2.38 -1.43 -15.81
C GLY A 109 -2.52 -2.45 -14.68
N ILE A 110 -1.40 -2.78 -14.00
CA ILE A 110 -1.39 -3.68 -12.84
C ILE A 110 -2.18 -3.10 -11.67
N LEU A 111 -2.01 -1.82 -11.34
CA LEU A 111 -2.75 -1.16 -10.26
C LEU A 111 -4.26 -1.13 -10.55
N ILE A 112 -4.66 -0.73 -11.76
CA ILE A 112 -6.07 -0.73 -12.18
C ILE A 112 -6.65 -2.14 -12.10
N GLY A 113 -5.97 -3.13 -12.68
CA GLY A 113 -6.38 -4.52 -12.65
C GLY A 113 -6.54 -5.04 -11.21
N SER A 114 -5.61 -4.68 -10.32
CA SER A 114 -5.66 -5.06 -8.91
C SER A 114 -6.88 -4.48 -8.19
N VAL A 115 -7.22 -3.21 -8.43
CA VAL A 115 -8.43 -2.58 -7.87
C VAL A 115 -9.69 -3.29 -8.36
N TRP A 116 -9.76 -3.61 -9.66
CA TRP A 116 -10.90 -4.35 -10.21
C TRP A 116 -11.03 -5.75 -9.59
N ILE A 117 -9.92 -6.47 -9.45
CA ILE A 117 -9.87 -7.77 -8.80
C ILE A 117 -10.36 -7.66 -7.34
N ALA A 118 -9.94 -6.63 -6.61
CA ALA A 118 -10.40 -6.37 -5.25
C ALA A 118 -11.91 -6.05 -5.20
N ALA A 119 -12.42 -5.23 -6.12
CA ALA A 119 -13.85 -4.93 -6.25
C ALA A 119 -14.68 -6.19 -6.53
N PHE A 120 -14.27 -7.01 -7.49
CA PHE A 120 -14.94 -8.28 -7.78
C PHE A 120 -14.89 -9.24 -6.59
N ARG A 121 -13.77 -9.26 -5.86
CA ARG A 121 -13.65 -10.03 -4.62
C ARG A 121 -14.66 -9.53 -3.58
N THR A 122 -14.79 -8.23 -3.34
CA THR A 122 -15.82 -7.67 -2.44
C THR A 122 -17.23 -8.13 -2.81
N ARG A 123 -17.60 -8.09 -4.10
CA ARG A 123 -18.90 -8.61 -4.55
C ARG A 123 -19.03 -10.12 -4.31
N SER A 124 -17.97 -10.88 -4.55
CA SER A 124 -17.95 -12.32 -4.27
C SER A 124 -18.14 -12.62 -2.77
N LEU A 125 -17.54 -11.83 -1.88
CA LEU A 125 -17.76 -11.95 -0.44
C LEU A 125 -19.21 -11.64 -0.06
N ALA A 126 -19.76 -10.54 -0.57
CA ALA A 126 -21.16 -10.18 -0.30
C ALA A 126 -22.10 -11.35 -0.64
N LYS A 127 -21.89 -11.99 -1.80
CA LYS A 127 -22.65 -13.19 -2.19
C LYS A 127 -22.43 -14.38 -1.26
N ALA A 128 -21.17 -14.66 -0.89
CA ALA A 128 -20.85 -15.78 0.01
C ALA A 128 -21.50 -15.60 1.40
N LEU A 129 -21.68 -14.35 1.83
CA LEU A 129 -22.31 -13.98 3.09
C LEU A 129 -23.85 -13.82 2.96
N ASN A 130 -24.44 -14.29 1.85
CA ASN A 130 -25.87 -14.16 1.56
C ASN A 130 -26.40 -12.71 1.65
N ARG A 131 -25.55 -11.72 1.38
CA ARG A 131 -25.96 -10.32 1.31
C ARG A 131 -26.76 -10.07 0.04
N PRO A 132 -27.72 -9.12 0.08
CA PRO A 132 -28.38 -8.66 -1.12
C PRO A 132 -27.39 -8.18 -2.20
N ASP A 133 -27.65 -8.52 -3.46
CA ASP A 133 -26.78 -8.14 -4.60
C ASP A 133 -26.44 -6.64 -4.66
N TRP A 134 -27.36 -5.78 -4.23
CA TRP A 134 -27.17 -4.32 -4.25
C TRP A 134 -26.02 -3.89 -3.32
N GLU A 135 -25.79 -4.56 -2.19
CA GLU A 135 -24.66 -4.27 -1.29
C GLU A 135 -23.32 -4.60 -1.96
N GLY A 136 -23.27 -5.70 -2.74
CA GLY A 136 -22.08 -6.06 -3.50
C GLY A 136 -21.71 -5.02 -4.56
N TYR A 137 -22.69 -4.43 -5.24
CA TYR A 137 -22.44 -3.35 -6.22
C TYR A 137 -22.01 -2.04 -5.55
N ILE A 138 -22.58 -1.70 -4.39
CA ILE A 138 -22.10 -0.58 -3.58
C ILE A 138 -20.65 -0.83 -3.15
N GLY A 139 -20.35 -1.99 -2.59
CA GLY A 139 -18.99 -2.35 -2.17
C GLY A 139 -17.97 -2.30 -3.31
N MET A 140 -18.37 -2.70 -4.52
CA MET A 140 -17.54 -2.50 -5.72
C MET A 140 -17.29 -1.02 -6.02
N GLY A 141 -18.34 -0.21 -6.06
CA GLY A 141 -18.22 1.22 -6.35
C GLY A 141 -17.35 1.96 -5.32
N MET A 142 -17.40 1.53 -4.05
CA MET A 142 -16.56 2.11 -2.99
C MET A 142 -15.07 1.97 -3.26
N TRP A 143 -14.61 0.86 -3.88
CA TRP A 143 -13.21 0.74 -4.28
C TRP A 143 -12.79 1.85 -5.24
N PHE A 144 -13.65 2.24 -6.18
CA PHE A 144 -13.29 3.23 -7.21
C PHE A 144 -13.33 4.68 -6.72
N VAL A 145 -14.14 4.99 -5.71
CA VAL A 145 -14.35 6.39 -5.25
C VAL A 145 -13.69 6.72 -3.91
N PHE A 146 -13.47 5.74 -3.03
CA PHE A 146 -12.86 5.96 -1.71
C PHE A 146 -11.41 5.49 -1.61
N THR A 147 -10.89 4.83 -2.64
CA THR A 147 -9.46 4.55 -2.73
C THR A 147 -8.77 5.77 -3.38
N PRO A 148 -7.59 6.21 -2.91
CA PRO A 148 -6.85 7.34 -3.50
C PRO A 148 -6.21 6.96 -4.86
N ILE A 149 -6.99 6.36 -5.77
CA ILE A 149 -6.52 5.75 -7.02
C ILE A 149 -5.76 6.76 -7.86
N TYR A 150 -6.28 7.97 -8.04
CA TYR A 150 -5.64 8.92 -8.94
C TYR A 150 -4.19 9.23 -8.57
N ILE A 151 -3.91 9.42 -7.28
CA ILE A 151 -2.56 9.68 -6.79
C ILE A 151 -1.68 8.43 -6.85
N GLU A 152 -2.21 7.27 -6.49
CA GLU A 152 -1.48 6.01 -6.58
C GLU A 152 -1.06 5.72 -8.03
N LEU A 153 -1.93 6.01 -9.00
CA LEU A 153 -1.61 5.93 -10.42
C LEU A 153 -0.62 7.04 -10.82
N PHE A 154 -0.89 8.30 -10.50
CA PHE A 154 -0.04 9.41 -10.91
C PHE A 154 1.40 9.26 -10.41
N VAL A 155 1.60 8.94 -9.13
CA VAL A 155 2.94 8.80 -8.54
C VAL A 155 3.54 7.41 -8.81
N GLY A 156 2.70 6.40 -9.04
CA GLY A 156 3.10 5.02 -9.28
C GLY A 156 3.48 4.28 -8.01
N GLN A 157 2.77 4.55 -6.90
CA GLN A 157 3.07 3.96 -5.60
C GLN A 157 2.72 2.48 -5.50
N VAL A 158 3.42 1.79 -4.59
CA VAL A 158 3.17 0.37 -4.25
C VAL A 158 2.30 0.21 -2.99
N THR A 159 1.80 1.31 -2.42
CA THR A 159 0.98 1.27 -1.20
C THR A 159 -0.37 0.61 -1.48
N LEU A 160 -1.02 0.97 -2.59
CA LEU A 160 -2.30 0.41 -2.99
C LEU A 160 -2.24 -1.11 -3.17
N ILE A 161 -1.22 -1.63 -3.88
CA ILE A 161 -1.09 -3.07 -4.08
C ILE A 161 -0.83 -3.80 -2.76
N ALA A 162 -0.04 -3.22 -1.84
CA ALA A 162 0.19 -3.79 -0.52
C ALA A 162 -1.11 -3.83 0.30
N GLY A 163 -1.93 -2.79 0.23
CA GLY A 163 -3.26 -2.73 0.84
C GLY A 163 -4.23 -3.77 0.26
N ILE A 164 -4.25 -3.94 -1.07
CA ILE A 164 -5.07 -4.95 -1.75
C ILE A 164 -4.64 -6.36 -1.33
N LEU A 165 -3.34 -6.65 -1.31
CA LEU A 165 -2.82 -7.94 -0.84
C LEU A 165 -3.20 -8.22 0.62
N MET A 166 -3.19 -7.19 1.47
CA MET A 166 -3.68 -7.28 2.84
C MET A 166 -5.19 -7.57 2.89
N PHE A 167 -5.99 -6.91 2.05
CA PHE A 167 -7.42 -7.20 1.90
C PHE A 167 -7.66 -8.65 1.48
N PHE A 168 -6.89 -9.19 0.52
CA PHE A 168 -6.96 -10.60 0.14
C PHE A 168 -6.55 -11.54 1.28
N ALA A 169 -5.52 -11.18 2.05
CA ALA A 169 -5.12 -11.95 3.21
C ALA A 169 -6.24 -12.07 4.25
N LEU A 170 -6.93 -10.96 4.54
CA LEU A 170 -7.99 -10.90 5.54
C LEU A 170 -9.33 -11.49 5.08
N THR A 171 -9.60 -11.46 3.78
CA THR A 171 -10.87 -11.94 3.21
C THR A 171 -10.81 -13.36 2.66
N THR A 172 -9.67 -14.04 2.75
CA THR A 172 -9.53 -15.43 2.32
C THR A 172 -10.28 -16.39 3.26
N PRO A 173 -10.99 -17.42 2.74
CA PRO A 173 -11.84 -18.33 3.53
C PRO A 173 -11.15 -19.08 4.69
N SER A 174 -9.81 -19.11 4.75
CA SER A 174 -9.08 -19.69 5.89
C SER A 174 -9.34 -19.00 7.22
N LEU A 175 -9.91 -17.79 7.18
CA LEU A 175 -10.35 -17.01 8.34
C LEU A 175 -11.86 -17.09 8.60
N VAL A 176 -12.67 -17.39 7.57
CA VAL A 176 -14.15 -17.33 7.64
C VAL A 176 -14.78 -18.70 7.91
N ASP A 177 -14.23 -19.79 7.36
CA ASP A 177 -14.90 -21.11 7.39
C ASP A 177 -14.07 -22.24 8.04
N GLY A 178 -12.93 -21.93 8.66
CA GLY A 178 -12.04 -22.95 9.25
C GLY A 178 -11.44 -23.96 8.26
N LEU A 179 -11.71 -23.82 6.96
CA LEU A 179 -11.21 -24.69 5.90
C LEU A 179 -9.72 -24.45 5.58
N LYS A 180 -9.05 -25.51 5.13
CA LYS A 180 -7.58 -25.68 4.99
C LYS A 180 -6.87 -24.78 3.97
N THR A 181 -7.43 -23.68 3.47
CA THR A 181 -6.74 -22.77 2.54
C THR A 181 -5.77 -21.81 3.26
N ARG A 182 -4.99 -22.33 4.22
CA ARG A 182 -4.02 -21.56 5.01
C ARG A 182 -2.96 -20.87 4.13
N GLY A 183 -2.69 -21.40 2.93
CA GLY A 183 -1.64 -20.92 2.04
C GLY A 183 -1.90 -19.53 1.46
N THR A 184 -3.11 -19.23 0.98
CA THR A 184 -3.39 -17.99 0.25
C THR A 184 -3.36 -16.74 1.13
N MET A 185 -3.74 -16.85 2.41
CA MET A 185 -3.56 -15.78 3.40
C MET A 185 -2.08 -15.49 3.63
N VAL A 186 -1.29 -16.54 3.91
CA VAL A 186 0.15 -16.42 4.18
C VAL A 186 0.84 -15.78 2.97
N ILE A 187 0.52 -16.25 1.75
CA ILE A 187 1.09 -15.72 0.50
C ILE A 187 0.74 -14.25 0.34
N SER A 188 -0.54 -13.88 0.43
CA SER A 188 -0.97 -12.49 0.20
C SER A 188 -0.41 -11.53 1.25
N TRP A 189 -0.45 -11.92 2.52
CA TRP A 189 0.10 -11.10 3.60
C TRP A 189 1.61 -10.95 3.51
N THR A 190 2.33 -12.05 3.26
CA THR A 190 3.79 -12.04 3.08
C THR A 190 4.18 -11.21 1.86
N ALA A 191 3.49 -11.37 0.72
CA ALA A 191 3.74 -10.58 -0.47
C ALA A 191 3.50 -9.09 -0.22
N GLY A 192 2.41 -8.72 0.47
CA GLY A 192 2.17 -7.33 0.86
C GLY A 192 3.28 -6.80 1.78
N ALA A 193 3.70 -7.59 2.76
CA ALA A 193 4.74 -7.25 3.72
C ALA A 193 6.13 -7.11 3.06
N LEU A 194 6.36 -7.85 1.97
CA LEU A 194 7.56 -7.74 1.15
C LEU A 194 7.54 -6.51 0.22
N ILE A 195 6.37 -5.97 -0.09
CA ILE A 195 6.28 -4.74 -0.89
C ILE A 195 6.48 -3.51 0.01
N LYS A 196 5.84 -3.53 1.18
CA LYS A 196 5.89 -2.43 2.15
C LYS A 196 5.80 -3.02 3.55
N THR A 197 6.45 -2.44 4.54
CA THR A 197 6.46 -2.99 5.92
C THR A 197 5.15 -2.79 6.69
N ILE A 198 4.25 -1.93 6.21
CA ILE A 198 2.96 -1.60 6.86
C ILE A 198 2.11 -2.83 7.24
N PRO A 199 1.96 -3.88 6.41
CA PRO A 199 1.21 -5.07 6.78
C PRO A 199 1.73 -5.79 8.03
N TYR A 200 2.96 -5.54 8.50
CA TYR A 200 3.41 -6.08 9.79
C TYR A 200 2.68 -5.47 11.00
N PHE A 201 1.99 -4.33 10.85
CA PHE A 201 1.18 -3.76 11.93
C PHE A 201 0.01 -4.65 12.37
N ILE A 202 -0.43 -5.60 11.52
CA ILE A 202 -1.44 -6.59 11.91
C ILE A 202 -0.85 -7.86 12.52
N ALA A 203 0.49 -7.98 12.64
CA ALA A 203 1.11 -9.16 13.22
C ALA A 203 0.63 -9.47 14.67
N PRO A 204 0.46 -8.48 15.58
CA PRO A 204 -0.09 -8.75 16.91
C PRO A 204 -1.48 -9.39 16.86
N VAL A 205 -2.35 -8.90 15.95
CA VAL A 205 -3.69 -9.46 15.73
C VAL A 205 -3.59 -10.93 15.31
N LEU A 206 -2.68 -11.24 14.38
CA LEU A 206 -2.46 -12.61 13.92
C LEU A 206 -1.89 -13.52 15.02
N LEU A 207 -0.98 -13.02 15.86
CA LEU A 207 -0.44 -13.77 16.99
C LEU A 207 -1.52 -14.10 18.01
N VAL A 208 -2.34 -13.12 18.39
CA VAL A 208 -3.50 -13.29 19.28
C VAL A 208 -4.51 -14.28 18.71
N ALA A 209 -4.73 -14.24 17.39
CA ALA A 209 -5.57 -15.19 16.67
C ALA A 209 -4.93 -16.60 16.50
N GLY A 210 -3.81 -16.88 17.18
CA GLY A 210 -3.12 -18.17 17.14
C GLY A 210 -2.39 -18.47 15.82
N ARG A 211 -2.21 -17.47 14.95
CA ARG A 211 -1.57 -17.62 13.63
C ARG A 211 -0.05 -17.43 13.68
N VAL A 212 0.59 -17.94 14.73
CA VAL A 212 2.04 -17.80 14.97
C VAL A 212 2.88 -18.27 13.77
N ARG A 213 2.51 -19.40 13.15
CA ARG A 213 3.23 -19.93 11.98
C ARG A 213 3.19 -18.96 10.79
N THR A 214 2.07 -18.29 10.55
CA THR A 214 1.93 -17.29 9.48
C THR A 214 2.89 -16.14 9.72
N VAL A 215 2.90 -15.61 10.95
CA VAL A 215 3.78 -14.51 11.36
C VAL A 215 5.26 -14.90 11.22
N LEU A 216 5.65 -16.04 11.77
CA LEU A 216 7.03 -16.54 11.68
C LEU A 216 7.46 -16.73 10.23
N MET A 217 6.61 -17.29 9.37
CA MET A 217 6.95 -17.51 7.96
C MET A 217 7.18 -16.18 7.22
N ALA A 218 6.32 -15.17 7.40
CA ALA A 218 6.53 -13.88 6.75
C ALA A 218 7.82 -13.20 7.22
N VAL A 219 8.11 -13.25 8.52
CA VAL A 219 9.34 -12.72 9.11
C VAL A 219 10.57 -13.44 8.55
N ILE A 220 10.56 -14.78 8.54
CA ILE A 220 11.65 -15.60 7.99
C ILE A 220 11.86 -15.26 6.51
N ILE A 221 10.80 -15.22 5.71
CA ILE A 221 10.88 -14.90 4.27
C ILE A 221 11.45 -13.50 4.07
N THR A 222 11.06 -12.52 4.89
CA THR A 222 11.58 -11.15 4.79
C THR A 222 13.06 -11.07 5.16
N ILE A 223 13.47 -11.76 6.23
CA ILE A 223 14.89 -11.85 6.62
C ILE A 223 15.68 -12.51 5.50
N VAL A 224 15.20 -13.63 4.96
CA VAL A 224 15.85 -14.33 3.84
C VAL A 224 15.94 -13.42 2.62
N ALA A 225 14.86 -12.71 2.25
CA ALA A 225 14.88 -11.78 1.14
C ALA A 225 15.93 -10.67 1.32
N ILE A 226 16.11 -10.16 2.54
CA ILE A 226 17.14 -9.16 2.85
C ILE A 226 18.55 -9.76 2.80
N VAL A 227 18.75 -10.95 3.33
CA VAL A 227 20.09 -11.57 3.45
C VAL A 227 20.59 -12.13 2.11
N VAL A 228 19.69 -12.60 1.25
CA VAL A 228 20.06 -13.24 -0.03
C VAL A 228 20.54 -12.24 -1.08
N VAL A 229 20.16 -10.97 -0.99
CA VAL A 229 20.61 -9.99 -1.99
C VAL A 229 22.08 -9.61 -1.76
N PRO A 230 22.89 -9.45 -2.82
CA PRO A 230 24.34 -9.21 -2.74
C PRO A 230 24.76 -8.08 -1.79
N ALA A 231 23.98 -7.01 -1.71
CA ALA A 231 24.26 -5.86 -0.86
C ALA A 231 23.63 -5.94 0.55
N GLY A 232 23.02 -7.09 0.89
CA GLY A 232 22.03 -7.32 1.95
C GLY A 232 22.17 -6.51 3.24
N LEU A 233 23.21 -6.77 4.04
CA LEU A 233 23.31 -6.16 5.38
C LEU A 233 23.75 -4.69 5.36
N ASP A 234 24.60 -4.28 4.42
CA ASP A 234 25.06 -2.89 4.33
C ASP A 234 23.98 -1.99 3.74
N SER A 235 23.28 -2.45 2.70
CA SER A 235 22.09 -1.77 2.17
C SER A 235 20.93 -1.79 3.18
N LEU A 236 20.84 -2.79 4.07
CA LEU A 236 19.88 -2.77 5.18
C LEU A 236 20.24 -1.69 6.21
N ARG A 237 21.51 -1.55 6.56
CA ARG A 237 21.96 -0.47 7.46
C ARG A 237 21.63 0.89 6.86
N PHE A 238 21.97 1.11 5.59
CA PHE A 238 21.60 2.34 4.89
C PHE A 238 20.08 2.57 4.90
N PHE A 239 19.27 1.54 4.63
CA PHE A 239 17.82 1.63 4.69
C PHE A 239 17.33 2.11 6.07
N LEU A 240 17.86 1.52 7.15
CA LEU A 240 17.48 1.85 8.51
C LEU A 240 17.93 3.27 8.87
N ASP A 241 19.16 3.65 8.51
CA ASP A 241 19.71 4.98 8.77
C ASP A 241 18.96 6.06 7.98
N PHE A 242 18.67 5.82 6.70
CA PHE A 242 17.91 6.73 5.85
C PHE A 242 16.49 6.95 6.37
N ASN A 243 15.78 5.87 6.73
CA ASN A 243 14.41 5.98 7.23
C ASN A 243 14.33 6.50 8.68
N SER A 244 15.33 6.22 9.52
CA SER A 244 15.42 6.75 10.89
C SER A 244 15.84 8.22 10.90
N ALA A 245 16.73 8.66 10.01
CA ALA A 245 17.07 10.08 9.86
C ALA A 245 15.82 10.89 9.49
N ARG A 246 14.99 10.39 8.56
CA ARG A 246 13.67 10.97 8.26
C ARG A 246 12.68 10.85 9.42
N ALA A 247 12.93 9.95 10.37
CA ALA A 247 12.15 9.91 11.61
C ALA A 247 12.39 11.18 12.45
N ASN A 248 13.60 11.74 12.38
CA ASN A 248 14.08 12.75 13.33
C ASN A 248 13.93 14.20 12.84
N TYR A 249 13.81 14.43 11.52
CA TYR A 249 13.61 15.76 10.95
C TYR A 249 12.17 15.95 10.44
N ILE A 250 11.56 17.08 10.79
CA ILE A 250 10.28 17.51 10.23
C ILE A 250 10.60 18.43 9.05
N THR A 251 10.25 18.01 7.84
CA THR A 251 10.29 18.88 6.65
C THR A 251 8.88 19.37 6.40
N PRO A 252 8.51 20.58 6.85
CA PRO A 252 7.15 21.08 6.68
C PRO A 252 6.84 21.27 5.20
N TYR A 253 5.75 20.68 4.72
CA TYR A 253 5.17 20.99 3.41
C TYR A 253 3.63 21.05 3.49
N PRO A 254 2.98 21.91 2.69
CA PRO A 254 1.52 21.97 2.65
C PRO A 254 0.93 20.61 2.26
N GLY A 255 -0.07 20.14 2.99
CA GLY A 255 -0.69 18.83 2.74
C GLY A 255 -0.05 17.65 3.49
N ASP A 256 1.04 17.85 4.25
CA ASP A 256 1.50 16.85 5.21
C ASP A 256 0.51 16.78 6.38
N HIS A 257 -0.25 15.69 6.46
CA HIS A 257 -1.17 15.38 7.56
C HIS A 257 -0.59 14.34 8.53
N SER A 258 0.71 14.11 8.48
CA SER A 258 1.38 13.24 9.43
C SER A 258 1.25 13.81 10.84
N LEU A 259 1.29 12.90 11.81
CA LEU A 259 1.32 13.26 13.22
C LEU A 259 2.47 14.20 13.55
N LYS A 260 3.61 14.08 12.85
CA LYS A 260 4.73 15.01 13.03
C LYS A 260 4.40 16.41 12.57
N MET A 261 3.70 16.57 11.45
CA MET A 261 3.27 17.88 11.00
C MET A 261 2.24 18.49 11.95
N LEU A 262 1.32 17.68 12.49
CA LEU A 262 0.43 18.14 13.57
C LEU A 262 1.23 18.62 14.78
N LEU A 263 2.24 17.87 15.22
CA LEU A 263 3.10 18.26 16.33
C LEU A 263 3.89 19.54 16.01
N TYR A 264 4.36 19.70 14.78
CA TYR A 264 4.99 20.93 14.30
C TYR A 264 4.03 22.12 14.34
N TYR A 265 2.78 21.96 13.90
CA TYR A 265 1.78 23.02 13.99
C TYR A 265 1.42 23.39 15.44
N LEU A 266 1.38 22.40 16.34
CA LEU A 266 1.02 22.61 17.75
C LEU A 266 2.16 23.20 18.59
N PHE A 267 3.39 22.78 18.33
CA PHE A 267 4.55 23.10 19.17
C PHE A 267 5.60 23.98 18.48
N GLY A 268 5.41 24.32 17.21
CA GLY A 268 6.36 25.06 16.39
C GLY A 268 7.51 24.17 15.88
N GLU A 269 8.55 24.83 15.35
CA GLU A 269 9.77 24.18 14.88
C GLU A 269 10.45 23.45 16.05
N GLN A 270 10.29 22.12 16.11
CA GLN A 270 10.95 21.30 17.11
C GLN A 270 12.45 21.27 16.81
N SER A 271 13.20 22.14 17.46
CA SER A 271 14.67 22.10 17.53
C SER A 271 15.22 20.91 18.33
N ARG A 272 14.36 19.96 18.71
CA ARG A 272 14.69 18.82 19.56
C ARG A 272 14.26 17.52 18.90
N ASP A 273 15.11 16.53 19.09
CA ASP A 273 14.93 15.13 18.77
C ASP A 273 13.51 14.64 19.14
N ALA A 274 12.66 14.46 18.13
CA ALA A 274 11.29 13.98 18.28
C ALA A 274 11.19 12.45 18.51
N SER A 275 12.33 11.77 18.72
CA SER A 275 12.40 10.31 18.90
C SER A 275 11.53 9.81 20.06
N ILE A 276 11.60 10.48 21.22
CA ILE A 276 10.85 10.05 22.42
C ILE A 276 9.34 10.17 22.20
N LEU A 277 8.91 11.28 21.61
CA LEU A 277 7.50 11.51 21.30
C LEU A 277 7.00 10.52 20.25
N THR A 278 7.80 10.29 19.21
CA THR A 278 7.51 9.28 18.17
C THR A 278 7.39 7.88 18.79
N ALA A 279 8.31 7.49 19.68
CA ALA A 279 8.28 6.21 20.38
C ALA A 279 7.05 6.07 21.27
N LEU A 280 6.71 7.11 22.06
CA LEU A 280 5.51 7.13 22.90
C LEU A 280 4.24 6.97 22.07
N LEU A 281 4.14 7.68 20.94
CA LEU A 281 2.99 7.59 20.05
C LEU A 281 2.88 6.21 19.42
N ILE A 282 3.99 5.61 18.97
CA ILE A 282 4.02 4.22 18.49
C ILE A 282 3.49 3.27 19.56
N VAL A 283 3.96 3.40 20.81
CA VAL A 283 3.50 2.55 21.93
C VAL A 283 2.01 2.75 22.22
N ILE A 284 1.53 4.00 22.26
CA ILE A 284 0.12 4.32 22.50
C ILE A 284 -0.76 3.75 21.39
N PHE A 285 -0.44 4.03 20.12
CA PHE A 285 -1.26 3.55 19.00
C PHE A 285 -1.19 2.03 18.84
N LEU A 286 -0.02 1.41 19.02
CA LEU A 286 0.12 -0.05 19.00
C LEU A 286 -0.64 -0.68 20.17
N GLY A 287 -0.56 -0.07 21.36
CA GLY A 287 -1.28 -0.51 22.55
C GLY A 287 -2.79 -0.41 22.37
N LEU A 288 -3.29 0.72 21.88
CA LEU A 288 -4.71 0.94 21.57
C LEU A 288 -5.19 -0.02 20.47
N ALA A 289 -4.43 -0.21 19.40
CA ALA A 289 -4.78 -1.15 18.34
C ALA A 289 -4.81 -2.60 18.85
N SER A 290 -3.82 -2.99 19.66
CA SER A 290 -3.77 -4.32 20.28
C SER A 290 -4.91 -4.53 21.28
N PHE A 291 -5.23 -3.51 22.09
CA PHE A 291 -6.33 -3.55 23.05
C PHE A 291 -7.68 -3.61 22.35
N ALA A 292 -7.93 -2.72 21.37
CA ALA A 292 -9.15 -2.72 20.57
C ALA A 292 -9.33 -4.05 19.85
N THR A 293 -8.24 -4.65 19.35
CA THR A 293 -8.27 -6.01 18.82
C THR A 293 -8.66 -6.99 19.93
N LEU A 294 -7.86 -7.14 20.98
CA LEU A 294 -8.08 -8.13 22.05
C LEU A 294 -9.47 -8.05 22.71
N TYR A 295 -10.03 -6.83 22.85
CA TYR A 295 -11.29 -6.57 23.55
C TYR A 295 -12.49 -6.36 22.65
N SER A 296 -12.30 -6.17 21.34
CA SER A 296 -13.42 -6.36 20.44
C SER A 296 -13.81 -7.83 20.54
N ARG A 297 -14.97 -8.11 21.14
CA ARG A 297 -15.60 -9.45 21.15
C ARG A 297 -15.72 -10.03 19.75
N ASP A 298 -15.53 -9.18 18.75
CA ASP A 298 -15.67 -9.44 17.35
C ASP A 298 -14.59 -8.65 16.58
N VAL A 299 -13.30 -8.96 16.82
CA VAL A 299 -12.13 -8.51 16.00
C VAL A 299 -12.42 -8.52 14.51
N TRP A 300 -13.28 -9.46 14.12
CA TRP A 300 -13.66 -9.80 12.77
C TRP A 300 -14.80 -8.95 12.22
N SER A 301 -15.68 -8.39 13.06
CA SER A 301 -16.64 -7.34 12.65
C SER A 301 -15.95 -5.99 12.39
N SER A 302 -14.83 -5.72 13.07
CA SER A 302 -14.05 -4.49 12.88
C SER A 302 -13.12 -4.55 11.66
N ALA A 303 -12.52 -5.73 11.39
CA ALA A 303 -11.68 -5.97 10.21
C ALA A 303 -12.50 -6.37 8.97
N GLY A 304 -13.68 -6.95 9.19
CA GLY A 304 -14.66 -7.27 8.18
C GLY A 304 -15.85 -6.35 8.33
N LEU A 305 -15.85 -5.26 7.56
CA LEU A 305 -17.05 -4.49 7.18
C LEU A 305 -18.18 -5.35 6.55
N PHE A 306 -18.06 -6.67 6.58
CA PHE A 306 -18.97 -7.65 6.01
C PHE A 306 -19.39 -8.77 6.99
N ALA A 307 -18.81 -8.91 8.18
CA ALA A 307 -19.25 -9.91 9.16
C ALA A 307 -20.36 -9.34 10.05
N THR A 308 -21.62 -9.66 9.71
CA THR A 308 -22.85 -9.66 10.53
C THR A 308 -23.97 -10.29 9.73
#